data_AF-A0A4P7RR77-F1
#
_entry.id   AF-A0A4P7RR77-F1
#
_cell.length_a   1.000
_cell.length_b   1.000
_cell.length_c   1.000
_cell.angle_alpha   90.00
_cell.angle_beta   90.00
_cell.angle_gamma   90.00
#
_symmetry.space_group_name_H-M   'P 1'
#
loop_
_entity.id
_entity.type
_entity.pdbx_description
1 polymer ?
#
loop_
_entity_poly.entity_id
_entity_poly.type
_entity_poly.pdbx_seq_one_letter_code
_entity_poly.pdbx_strand_id
1 'polypeptide(L)'
;MRPIFAFAASLALLLPAGAALAETPKAAPTRKADLADRVAGTYKGDVISDARGSSRGDVTITVTRTGPNKVEIRSDYARIPTVTIPLEKAMDTILAASGPSVFLLDTVRSPDRLDLTIDDASWSGARVQ
;
A
#
# COMPACT_ATOMS: atom_id res chain seq x y z
N MET A 1 84.75 20.06 5.41
CA MET A 1 84.78 20.85 4.16
C MET A 1 83.45 20.64 3.42
N ARG A 2 82.79 21.75 3.04
CA ARG A 2 81.55 21.91 2.26
C ARG A 2 81.68 21.34 0.82
N PRO A 3 80.67 21.38 -0.10
CA PRO A 3 79.27 21.90 -0.03
C PRO A 3 78.17 20.93 -0.58
N ILE A 4 76.90 21.04 -0.18
CA ILE A 4 75.77 21.76 -0.83
C ILE A 4 75.50 21.35 -2.29
N PHE A 5 74.35 20.74 -2.56
CA PHE A 5 73.44 21.13 -3.65
C PHE A 5 71.99 20.86 -3.28
N ALA A 6 71.18 21.92 -3.34
CA ALA A 6 69.74 21.94 -3.18
C ALA A 6 69.07 21.56 -4.50
N PHE A 7 67.90 20.92 -4.44
CA PHE A 7 66.87 21.10 -5.46
C PHE A 7 65.49 21.02 -4.82
N ALA A 8 64.76 22.12 -4.97
CA ALA A 8 63.37 22.29 -4.58
C ALA A 8 62.45 21.71 -5.66
N ALA A 9 61.32 21.13 -5.25
CA ALA A 9 60.12 21.06 -6.08
C ALA A 9 58.90 20.83 -5.17
N SER A 10 58.29 21.94 -4.76
CA SER A 10 56.95 21.97 -4.18
C SER A 10 55.92 21.58 -5.25
N LEU A 11 55.02 20.65 -4.93
CA LEU A 11 53.75 20.52 -5.66
C LEU A 11 52.62 20.45 -4.64
N ALA A 12 52.08 21.61 -4.30
CA ALA A 12 50.84 21.75 -3.58
C ALA A 12 49.68 21.47 -4.55
N LEU A 13 48.97 20.36 -4.35
CA LEU A 13 47.69 20.11 -4.99
C LEU A 13 46.58 20.48 -4.01
N LEU A 14 46.06 21.69 -4.17
CA LEU A 14 44.78 22.14 -3.64
C LEU A 14 43.67 21.29 -4.27
N LEU A 15 42.93 20.53 -3.45
CA LEU A 15 41.65 19.96 -3.83
C LEU A 15 40.55 21.00 -3.59
N PRO A 16 39.67 21.27 -4.58
CA PRO A 16 38.60 22.24 -4.42
C PRO A 16 37.49 21.70 -3.51
N ALA A 17 37.06 22.58 -2.60
CA ALA A 17 35.87 22.44 -1.79
C ALA A 17 34.62 22.31 -2.69
N GLY A 18 34.18 21.08 -2.91
CA GLY A 18 32.89 20.76 -3.50
C GLY A 18 31.92 20.24 -2.45
N ALA A 19 31.59 21.04 -1.44
CA ALA A 19 30.46 20.76 -0.56
C ALA A 19 29.17 20.99 -1.36
N ALA A 20 28.76 20.00 -2.14
CA ALA A 20 27.40 19.93 -2.63
C ALA A 20 26.49 19.84 -1.40
N LEU A 21 25.87 20.95 -1.05
CA LEU A 21 24.73 21.00 -0.14
C LEU A 21 23.67 20.07 -0.74
N ALA A 22 23.63 18.83 -0.26
CA ALA A 22 22.49 17.97 -0.51
C ALA A 22 21.27 18.70 0.07
N GLU A 23 20.40 19.21 -0.81
CA GLU A 23 19.10 19.74 -0.41
C GLU A 23 18.41 18.63 0.39
N THR A 24 18.25 18.86 1.69
CA THR A 24 17.45 17.99 2.55
C THR A 24 16.10 17.80 1.87
N PRO A 25 15.68 16.57 1.54
CA PRO A 25 14.40 16.35 0.89
C PRO A 25 13.32 17.02 1.71
N LYS A 26 12.70 18.06 1.16
CA LYS A 26 11.59 18.75 1.80
C LYS A 26 10.52 17.70 2.04
N ALA A 27 10.32 17.33 3.31
CA ALA A 27 9.34 16.34 3.70
C ALA A 27 8.00 16.74 3.08
N ALA A 28 7.46 15.85 2.24
CA ALA A 28 6.16 16.09 1.64
C ALA A 28 5.14 16.28 2.77
N PRO A 29 4.20 17.23 2.64
CA PRO A 29 3.22 17.47 3.69
C PRO A 29 2.48 16.17 4.02
N THR A 30 2.50 15.79 5.29
CA THR A 30 1.84 14.57 5.77
C THR A 30 0.34 14.69 5.55
N ARG A 31 -0.19 13.93 4.59
CA ARG A 31 -1.62 13.90 4.30
C ARG A 31 -2.37 13.29 5.50
N LYS A 32 -3.51 13.88 5.89
CA LYS A 32 -4.43 13.28 6.86
C LYS A 32 -4.90 11.90 6.37
N ALA A 33 -4.79 10.89 7.24
CA ALA A 33 -5.29 9.55 6.96
C ALA A 33 -6.82 9.55 6.75
N ASP A 34 -7.28 8.73 5.81
CA ASP A 34 -8.67 8.57 5.40
C ASP A 34 -9.13 7.10 5.52
N LEU A 35 -10.37 6.80 5.09
CA LEU A 35 -10.90 5.43 5.18
C LEU A 35 -10.09 4.44 4.33
N ALA A 36 -9.56 4.89 3.18
CA ALA A 36 -8.77 4.03 2.32
C ALA A 36 -7.45 3.62 3.00
N ASP A 37 -6.85 4.49 3.80
CA ASP A 37 -5.68 4.13 4.61
C ASP A 37 -5.99 3.09 5.68
N ARG A 38 -7.17 3.17 6.31
CA ARG A 38 -7.58 2.19 7.32
C ARG A 38 -7.77 0.81 6.71
N VAL A 39 -8.38 0.72 5.53
CA VAL A 39 -8.71 -0.58 4.93
C VAL A 39 -7.60 -1.16 4.06
N ALA A 40 -6.65 -0.35 3.59
CA ALA A 40 -5.55 -0.82 2.76
C ALA A 40 -4.77 -1.94 3.46
N GLY A 41 -4.37 -2.96 2.70
CA GLY A 41 -3.66 -4.12 3.22
C GLY A 41 -4.03 -5.42 2.50
N THR A 42 -3.52 -6.52 3.02
CA THR A 42 -3.73 -7.87 2.49
C THR A 42 -4.64 -8.65 3.42
N TYR A 43 -5.53 -9.44 2.83
CA TYR A 43 -6.48 -10.28 3.53
C TYR A 43 -6.43 -11.69 2.96
N LYS A 44 -6.62 -12.69 3.81
CA LYS A 44 -6.72 -14.10 3.43
C LYS A 44 -8.02 -14.72 3.92
N GLY A 45 -8.57 -15.60 3.12
CA GLY A 45 -9.84 -16.26 3.38
C GLY A 45 -10.35 -17.02 2.17
N ASP A 46 -11.65 -17.24 2.13
CA ASP A 46 -12.24 -18.22 1.22
C ASP A 46 -13.35 -17.61 0.38
N VAL A 47 -13.46 -18.08 -0.86
CA VAL A 47 -14.65 -17.89 -1.71
C VAL A 47 -15.72 -18.83 -1.19
N ILE A 48 -16.67 -18.26 -0.46
CA ILE A 48 -17.76 -18.99 0.19
C ILE A 48 -18.88 -19.34 -0.80
N SER A 49 -19.04 -18.57 -1.87
CA SER A 49 -20.02 -18.81 -2.93
C SER A 49 -19.57 -18.18 -4.24
N ASP A 50 -19.78 -18.87 -5.36
CA ASP A 50 -19.49 -18.39 -6.71
C ASP A 50 -20.55 -18.92 -7.69
N ALA A 51 -21.32 -18.02 -8.30
CA ALA A 51 -22.41 -18.42 -9.20
C ALA A 51 -21.96 -19.12 -10.49
N ARG A 52 -20.68 -19.02 -10.88
CA ARG A 52 -20.15 -19.62 -12.12
C ARG A 52 -18.96 -20.55 -11.85
N GLY A 53 -18.76 -20.97 -10.61
CA GLY A 53 -17.61 -21.76 -10.19
C GLY A 53 -17.85 -22.53 -8.88
N SER A 54 -16.82 -23.20 -8.40
CA SER A 54 -16.83 -23.85 -7.09
C SER A 54 -16.27 -22.90 -6.02
N SER A 55 -16.65 -23.13 -4.76
CA SER A 55 -15.97 -22.53 -3.62
C SER A 55 -14.47 -22.83 -3.66
N ARG A 56 -13.65 -21.89 -3.17
CA ARG A 56 -12.19 -21.98 -3.19
C ARG A 56 -11.60 -21.41 -1.91
N GLY A 57 -10.75 -22.20 -1.26
CA GLY A 57 -10.02 -21.74 -0.07
C GLY A 57 -8.74 -21.00 -0.40
N ASP A 58 -8.14 -20.37 0.61
CA ASP A 58 -6.82 -19.72 0.56
C ASP A 58 -6.68 -18.65 -0.54
N VAL A 59 -7.76 -17.92 -0.78
CA VAL A 59 -7.81 -16.80 -1.73
C VAL A 59 -7.33 -15.52 -1.05
N THR A 60 -6.42 -14.82 -1.72
CA THR A 60 -5.83 -13.57 -1.23
C THR A 60 -6.54 -12.36 -1.86
N ILE A 61 -6.92 -11.40 -1.03
CA ILE A 61 -7.41 -10.09 -1.45
C ILE A 61 -6.39 -9.03 -1.06
N THR A 62 -6.03 -8.19 -2.03
CA THR A 62 -5.21 -7.00 -1.81
C THR A 62 -6.05 -5.76 -2.01
N VAL A 63 -6.11 -4.91 -0.98
CA VAL A 63 -6.82 -3.63 -0.98
C VAL A 63 -5.81 -2.50 -1.04
N THR A 64 -5.85 -1.71 -2.11
CA THR A 64 -4.90 -0.61 -2.35
C THR A 64 -5.62 0.72 -2.42
N ARG A 65 -5.13 1.74 -1.72
CA ARG A 65 -5.68 3.10 -1.82
C ARG A 65 -5.40 3.68 -3.22
N THR A 66 -6.44 4.21 -3.87
CA THR A 66 -6.34 4.90 -5.17
C THR A 66 -6.82 6.35 -5.13
N GLY A 67 -7.41 6.80 -4.02
CA GLY A 67 -7.82 8.18 -3.82
C GLY A 67 -8.46 8.41 -2.45
N PRO A 68 -8.98 9.63 -2.20
CA PRO A 68 -9.71 9.92 -0.96
C PRO A 68 -10.87 8.96 -0.78
N ASN A 69 -10.86 8.19 0.31
CA ASN A 69 -11.88 7.18 0.62
C ASN A 69 -12.18 6.25 -0.57
N LYS A 70 -11.18 5.90 -1.36
CA LYS A 70 -11.36 5.06 -2.55
C LYS A 70 -10.24 4.02 -2.64
N VAL A 71 -10.63 2.79 -2.88
CA VAL A 71 -9.71 1.65 -2.95
C VAL A 71 -9.89 0.84 -4.23
N GLU A 72 -8.82 0.22 -4.67
CA GLU A 72 -8.83 -0.84 -5.67
C GLU A 72 -8.71 -2.19 -4.96
N ILE A 73 -9.54 -3.13 -5.36
CA ILE A 73 -9.56 -4.50 -4.87
C ILE A 73 -8.96 -5.39 -5.94
N ARG A 74 -7.98 -6.21 -5.58
CA ARG A 74 -7.37 -7.23 -6.43
C ARG A 74 -7.42 -8.58 -5.74
N SER A 75 -7.63 -9.64 -6.52
CA SER A 75 -7.64 -11.01 -6.03
C SER A 75 -6.69 -11.89 -6.86
N ASP A 76 -6.11 -12.91 -6.22
CA ASP A 76 -5.45 -14.01 -6.94
C ASP A 76 -6.43 -15.04 -7.51
N TYR A 77 -7.73 -14.92 -7.20
CA TYR A 77 -8.78 -15.71 -7.80
C TYR A 77 -9.38 -14.99 -9.01
N ALA A 78 -9.13 -15.54 -10.20
CA ALA A 78 -9.47 -14.93 -11.50
C ALA A 78 -10.95 -14.55 -11.69
N ARG A 79 -11.87 -15.13 -10.90
CA ARG A 79 -13.31 -14.82 -10.96
C ARG A 79 -13.71 -13.57 -10.19
N ILE A 80 -12.84 -13.06 -9.32
CA ILE A 80 -13.00 -11.78 -8.66
C ILE A 80 -12.17 -10.76 -9.47
N PRO A 81 -12.79 -9.98 -10.37
CA PRO A 81 -12.07 -9.01 -11.18
C PRO A 81 -11.53 -7.87 -10.32
N THR A 82 -10.56 -7.14 -10.87
CA THR A 82 -10.09 -5.90 -10.23
C THR A 82 -11.17 -4.82 -10.34
N VAL A 83 -11.55 -4.22 -9.22
CA VAL A 83 -12.57 -3.16 -9.16
C VAL A 83 -12.12 -2.01 -8.28
N THR A 84 -12.61 -0.80 -8.55
CA THR A 84 -12.41 0.36 -7.68
C THR A 84 -13.71 0.67 -6.93
N ILE A 85 -13.63 0.81 -5.61
CA ILE A 85 -14.76 0.98 -4.71
C ILE A 85 -14.60 2.27 -3.90
N PRO A 86 -15.55 3.22 -3.96
CA PRO A 86 -15.63 4.33 -3.03
C PRO A 86 -16.15 3.84 -1.66
N LEU A 87 -15.63 4.41 -0.58
CA LEU A 87 -15.87 3.96 0.79
C LEU A 87 -16.62 5.01 1.61
N GLU A 88 -17.47 4.54 2.50
CA GLU A 88 -18.04 5.34 3.59
C GLU A 88 -17.99 4.57 4.91
N LYS A 89 -18.19 5.28 6.01
CA LYS A 89 -18.22 4.71 7.35
C LYS A 89 -19.66 4.67 7.85
N ALA A 90 -20.09 3.52 8.34
CA ALA A 90 -21.39 3.33 8.97
C ALA A 90 -21.19 2.68 10.35
N MET A 91 -21.42 3.46 11.42
CA MET A 91 -21.13 3.03 12.80
C MET A 91 -19.68 2.54 12.94
N ASP A 92 -19.48 1.25 13.22
CA ASP A 92 -18.15 0.64 13.41
C ASP A 92 -17.67 -0.16 12.20
N THR A 93 -18.36 -0.05 11.05
CA THR A 93 -17.96 -0.69 9.79
C THR A 93 -17.56 0.33 8.73
N ILE A 94 -16.73 -0.11 7.79
CA ILE A 94 -16.41 0.62 6.56
C ILE A 94 -17.00 -0.18 5.41
N LEU A 95 -17.79 0.47 4.55
CA LEU A 95 -18.53 -0.20 3.48
C LEU A 95 -18.43 0.53 2.14
N ALA A 96 -18.87 -0.14 1.06
CA ALA A 96 -18.97 0.47 -0.27
C ALA A 96 -20.04 1.58 -0.27
N ALA A 97 -19.64 2.80 -0.59
CA ALA A 97 -20.55 3.95 -0.64
C ALA A 97 -21.52 3.92 -1.85
N SER A 98 -21.17 3.16 -2.90
CA SER A 98 -21.97 3.01 -4.11
C SER A 98 -21.43 1.88 -4.99
N GLY A 99 -22.23 1.51 -6.00
CA GLY A 99 -21.86 0.51 -7.00
C GLY A 99 -22.45 -0.87 -6.73
N PRO A 100 -22.16 -1.85 -7.60
CA PRO A 100 -22.76 -3.18 -7.52
C PRO A 100 -22.04 -4.12 -6.54
N SER A 101 -20.87 -3.71 -6.03
CA SER A 101 -20.03 -4.56 -5.17
C SER A 101 -20.42 -4.42 -3.71
N VAL A 102 -20.45 -5.54 -3.00
CA VAL A 102 -20.46 -5.53 -1.54
C VAL A 102 -19.01 -5.41 -1.06
N PHE A 103 -18.75 -4.43 -0.21
CA PHE A 103 -17.53 -4.29 0.56
C PHE A 103 -17.95 -4.01 2.00
N LEU A 104 -17.52 -4.84 2.95
CA LEU A 104 -17.79 -4.63 4.36
C LEU A 104 -16.55 -5.03 5.17
N LEU A 105 -15.95 -4.05 5.82
CA LEU A 105 -14.89 -4.24 6.80
C LEU A 105 -15.44 -4.03 8.22
N ASP A 106 -15.47 -5.11 9.00
CA ASP A 106 -15.72 -5.07 10.44
C ASP A 106 -14.40 -4.73 11.15
N THR A 107 -14.33 -3.52 11.69
CA THR A 107 -13.12 -2.97 12.33
C THR A 107 -13.07 -3.23 13.84
N VAL A 108 -14.12 -3.81 14.41
CA VAL A 108 -14.20 -4.12 15.85
C VAL A 108 -13.59 -5.49 16.16
N ARG A 109 -13.51 -6.36 15.15
CA ARG A 109 -12.81 -7.65 15.23
C ARG A 109 -11.30 -7.47 15.14
N SER A 110 -10.58 -8.39 15.77
CA SER A 110 -9.12 -8.48 15.68
C SER A 110 -8.72 -9.91 15.28
N PRO A 111 -8.08 -10.11 14.11
CA PRO A 111 -7.86 -9.12 13.04
C PRO A 111 -9.17 -8.58 12.41
N ASP A 112 -9.10 -7.43 11.73
CA ASP A 112 -10.23 -6.89 10.96
C ASP A 112 -10.76 -7.96 10.00
N ARG A 113 -12.08 -8.08 9.86
CA ARG A 113 -12.73 -9.05 8.95
C ARG A 113 -13.30 -8.33 7.74
N LEU A 114 -13.01 -8.84 6.55
CA LEU A 114 -13.48 -8.32 5.28
C LEU A 114 -14.42 -9.34 4.62
N ASP A 115 -15.61 -8.88 4.26
CA ASP A 115 -16.58 -9.59 3.44
C ASP A 115 -16.75 -8.85 2.10
N LEU A 116 -16.68 -9.58 0.99
CA LEU A 116 -16.78 -9.05 -0.38
C LEU A 116 -17.81 -9.83 -1.19
N THR A 117 -18.54 -9.13 -2.06
CA THR A 117 -19.22 -9.73 -3.22
C THR A 117 -18.91 -8.91 -4.45
N ILE A 118 -18.26 -9.52 -5.44
CA ILE A 118 -17.90 -8.88 -6.71
C ILE A 118 -18.21 -9.88 -7.82
N ASP A 119 -19.00 -9.45 -8.81
CA ASP A 119 -19.32 -10.24 -10.00
C ASP A 119 -19.83 -11.66 -9.65
N ASP A 120 -20.78 -11.71 -8.71
CA ASP A 120 -21.43 -12.92 -8.17
C ASP A 120 -20.52 -13.91 -7.45
N ALA A 121 -19.27 -13.53 -7.14
CA ALA A 121 -18.38 -14.26 -6.26
C ALA A 121 -18.35 -13.59 -4.88
N SER A 122 -18.72 -14.34 -3.85
CA SER A 122 -18.68 -13.91 -2.45
C SER A 122 -17.47 -14.52 -1.75
N TRP A 123 -16.71 -13.67 -1.06
CA TRP A 123 -15.48 -14.01 -0.36
C TRP A 123 -15.52 -13.46 1.07
N SER A 124 -14.96 -14.20 2.01
CA SER A 124 -14.86 -13.79 3.41
C SER A 124 -13.48 -14.14 3.95
N GLY A 125 -12.86 -13.20 4.66
CA GLY A 125 -11.54 -13.43 5.24
C GLY A 125 -11.13 -12.36 6.24
N ALA A 126 -9.90 -12.45 6.69
CA ALA A 126 -9.35 -11.57 7.71
C ALA A 126 -8.02 -10.97 7.28
N ARG A 127 -7.71 -9.80 7.86
CA ARG A 127 -6.46 -9.10 7.60
C ARG A 127 -5.28 -9.95 8.05
N VAL A 128 -4.25 -10.03 7.22
CA VAL A 128 -2.96 -10.62 7.57
C VAL A 128 -1.93 -9.49 7.66
N GLN A 129 -1.21 -9.43 8.78
CA GLN A 129 -0.14 -8.45 9.03
C GLN A 129 1.10 -8.77 8.21
#